data_AF-A0A955RVQ6-F1
#
_entry.id   AF-A0A955RVQ6-F1
#
_cell.length_a   1.000
_cell.length_b   1.000
_cell.length_c   1.000
_cell.angle_alpha   90.00
_cell.angle_beta   90.00
_cell.angle_gamma   90.00
#
_symmetry.space_group_name_H-M   'P 1'
#
loop_
_entity.id
_entity.type
_entity.pdbx_description
1 polymer ?
#
loop_
_entity_poly.entity_id
_entity_poly.type
_entity_poly.pdbx_seq_one_letter_code
_entity_poly.pdbx_strand_id
1 'polypeptide(L)'
;IIHIQDAHANLSGQKSLAKALDEMMKKYELNLVMVEGSARDSSLNNVRKLAPLKEWGIIARRFLFDGIISGEEFLNLTSDHDMRIVGVEYRDLYDDAIKAYAALVDQRKDILHYLYRSKQAVDKLKQRLYPISLMDYENKKRQNEEDGGDFKASFEALMNIVNPSEITKETYPEILKLKQMHETEGSIDFNEANKEQMILMKQLKELGASDTVREFTASSKRVRNVQLSQYLLMRKVLSVAGEKGLKIEEFRQLTAYVDYLKSFTDLELEKLLNEFDILEDKTYMNILKEDEAKKVRAIDRFLGLLGNAYKLQMSSNEFKMLKFNEEDFPTESWLAFLNQQLVEFGFFEQLMPYKSDLEKARESLGDFYTLVDKRDEAFVQNAKQIMYDKK
;
A
#
# COMPACT_ATOMS: atom_id res chain seq x y z
N ILE A 1 6.48 3.15 17.99
CA ILE A 1 5.85 4.18 17.11
C ILE A 1 4.65 3.52 16.47
N ILE A 2 3.50 4.18 16.47
CA ILE A 2 2.29 3.70 15.78
C ILE A 2 2.02 4.70 14.66
N HIS A 3 1.97 4.22 13.42
CA HIS A 3 1.62 5.05 12.27
C HIS A 3 0.11 4.98 12.03
N ILE A 4 -0.50 6.14 11.83
CA ILE A 4 -1.93 6.26 11.52
C ILE A 4 -2.02 7.16 10.29
N GLN A 5 -2.63 6.64 9.22
CA GLN A 5 -2.99 7.46 8.07
C GLN A 5 -4.38 8.03 8.29
N ASP A 6 -4.55 9.33 8.06
CA ASP A 6 -5.84 10.00 8.13
C ASP A 6 -6.38 10.34 6.74
N ALA A 7 -7.70 10.31 6.61
CA ALA A 7 -8.36 10.92 5.47
C ALA A 7 -8.53 12.41 5.77
N HIS A 8 -7.66 13.24 5.20
CA HIS A 8 -7.73 14.69 5.34
C HIS A 8 -9.12 15.24 4.96
N ALA A 9 -9.58 16.25 5.69
CA ALA A 9 -10.87 16.92 5.48
C ALA A 9 -12.13 16.02 5.50
N ASN A 10 -12.01 14.75 5.90
CA ASN A 10 -13.15 13.84 6.05
C ASN A 10 -13.62 13.81 7.51
N LEU A 11 -14.77 14.39 7.81
CA LEU A 11 -15.29 14.50 9.18
C LEU A 11 -15.39 13.14 9.91
N SER A 12 -15.87 12.09 9.23
CA SER A 12 -15.93 10.75 9.83
C SER A 12 -14.55 10.16 10.10
N GLY A 13 -13.59 10.40 9.21
CA GLY A 13 -12.20 10.01 9.36
C GLY A 13 -11.56 10.69 10.56
N GLN A 14 -11.68 12.01 10.66
CA GLN A 14 -11.13 12.80 11.77
C GLN A 14 -11.73 12.42 13.13
N LYS A 15 -13.05 12.14 13.19
CA LYS A 15 -13.67 11.59 14.42
C LYS A 15 -13.15 10.20 14.77
N SER A 16 -12.91 9.36 13.77
CA SER A 16 -12.36 8.01 13.98
C SER A 16 -10.92 8.07 14.46
N LEU A 17 -10.11 8.98 13.90
CA LEU A 17 -8.76 9.30 14.37
C LEU A 17 -8.76 9.73 15.84
N ALA A 18 -9.59 10.71 16.21
CA ALA A 18 -9.72 11.18 17.58
C ALA A 18 -10.06 10.03 18.56
N LYS A 19 -11.02 9.18 18.18
CA LYS A 19 -11.40 8.01 18.99
C LYS A 19 -10.28 6.97 19.10
N ALA A 20 -9.58 6.70 18.00
CA ALA A 20 -8.47 5.76 17.98
C ALA A 20 -7.33 6.24 18.88
N LEU A 21 -6.99 7.53 18.79
CA LEU A 21 -5.99 8.16 19.65
C LEU A 21 -6.40 8.09 21.13
N ASP A 22 -7.65 8.42 21.46
CA ASP A 22 -8.18 8.34 22.84
C ASP A 22 -7.99 6.94 23.46
N GLU A 23 -8.38 5.89 22.71
CA GLU A 23 -8.20 4.51 23.15
C GLU A 23 -6.73 4.12 23.30
N MET A 24 -5.88 4.57 22.37
CA MET A 24 -4.44 4.29 22.43
C MET A 24 -3.76 4.98 23.61
N MET A 25 -4.09 6.24 23.88
CA MET A 25 -3.55 7.00 25.01
C MET A 25 -3.93 6.35 26.33
N LYS A 26 -5.20 5.96 26.50
CA LYS A 26 -5.69 5.27 27.71
C LYS A 26 -5.01 3.92 27.94
N LYS A 27 -4.75 3.17 26.88
CA LYS A 27 -4.26 1.78 26.97
C LYS A 27 -2.76 1.67 27.06
N TYR A 28 -2.04 2.55 26.38
CA TYR A 28 -0.59 2.46 26.19
C TYR A 28 0.16 3.62 26.83
N GLU A 29 -0.53 4.47 27.59
CA GLU A 29 0.04 5.64 28.28
C GLU A 29 0.80 6.57 27.31
N LEU A 30 0.29 6.68 26.07
CA LEU A 30 0.86 7.54 25.06
C LEU A 30 0.41 8.98 25.28
N ASN A 31 1.34 9.91 25.09
CA ASN A 31 1.09 11.34 25.28
C ASN A 31 1.76 12.23 24.20
N LEU A 32 2.34 11.62 23.17
CA LEU A 32 2.94 12.32 22.03
C LEU A 32 2.22 11.92 20.75
N VAL A 33 1.75 12.91 20.01
CA VAL A 33 1.26 12.75 18.64
C VAL A 33 2.13 13.61 17.75
N MET A 34 2.76 12.97 16.76
CA MET A 34 3.56 13.63 15.74
C MET A 34 2.70 13.77 14.48
N VAL A 35 2.63 14.97 13.90
CA VAL A 35 1.69 15.27 12.81
C VAL A 35 2.39 15.80 11.56
N GLU A 36 1.89 15.37 10.41
CA GLU A 36 2.21 15.96 9.10
C GLU A 36 1.56 17.34 8.97
N GLY A 37 2.04 18.15 8.04
CA GLY A 37 1.52 19.50 7.74
C GLY A 37 1.87 20.61 8.74
N SER A 38 2.61 20.30 9.82
CA SER A 38 3.06 21.30 10.80
C SER A 38 4.56 21.15 11.08
N ALA A 39 5.20 22.27 11.42
CA ALA A 39 6.61 22.35 11.86
C ALA A 39 6.74 22.78 13.33
N ARG A 40 5.61 22.92 14.05
CA ARG A 40 5.54 23.54 15.37
C ARG A 40 4.74 22.68 16.34
N ASP A 41 4.82 23.04 17.62
CA ASP A 41 3.91 22.51 18.63
C ASP A 41 2.48 23.02 18.35
N SER A 42 1.59 22.09 18.02
CA SER A 42 0.17 22.35 17.75
C SER A 42 -0.71 21.99 18.96
N SER A 43 -0.12 21.80 20.14
CA SER A 43 -0.88 21.47 21.35
C SER A 43 -1.78 22.64 21.76
N LEU A 44 -3.05 22.35 22.00
CA LEU A 44 -4.07 23.32 22.43
C LEU A 44 -4.26 23.31 23.96
N ASN A 45 -3.31 22.76 24.71
CA ASN A 45 -3.37 22.62 26.18
C ASN A 45 -3.64 23.94 26.92
N ASN A 46 -3.09 25.06 26.43
CA ASN A 46 -3.33 26.38 27.04
C ASN A 46 -4.72 26.92 26.70
N VAL A 47 -5.21 26.65 25.49
CA VAL A 47 -6.55 27.04 25.03
C VAL A 47 -7.61 26.23 25.76
N ARG A 48 -7.39 24.91 25.94
CA ARG A 48 -8.29 24.01 26.67
C ARG A 48 -8.64 24.55 28.06
N LYS A 49 -7.69 25.18 28.77
CA LYS A 49 -7.90 25.73 30.13
C LYS A 49 -8.88 26.90 30.19
N LEU A 50 -9.23 27.51 29.06
CA LEU A 50 -10.09 28.70 29.01
C LEU A 50 -11.58 28.39 29.21
N ALA A 51 -12.01 27.13 29.07
CA ALA A 51 -13.40 26.73 29.25
C ALA A 51 -13.53 25.27 29.75
N PRO A 52 -14.64 24.89 30.39
CA PRO A 52 -14.90 23.50 30.77
C PRO A 52 -14.99 22.57 29.54
N LEU A 53 -14.58 21.29 29.72
CA LEU A 53 -14.60 20.28 28.65
C LEU A 53 -15.97 20.13 27.96
N LYS A 54 -17.06 20.28 28.73
CA LYS A 54 -18.43 20.20 28.18
C LYS A 54 -18.71 21.29 27.15
N GLU A 55 -18.18 22.51 27.37
CA GLU A 55 -18.32 23.62 26.44
C GLU A 55 -17.41 23.43 25.22
N TRP A 56 -16.15 23.02 25.44
CA TRP A 56 -15.26 22.65 24.35
C TRP A 56 -15.83 21.57 23.45
N GLY A 57 -16.51 20.57 24.01
CA GLY A 57 -17.17 19.53 23.22
C GLY A 57 -18.14 20.11 22.19
N ILE A 58 -18.85 21.21 22.49
CA ILE A 58 -19.78 21.86 21.55
C ILE A 58 -19.00 22.65 20.49
N ILE A 59 -18.06 23.49 20.91
CA ILE A 59 -17.30 24.39 20.03
C ILE A 59 -16.38 23.59 19.10
N ALA A 60 -15.59 22.66 19.66
CA ALA A 60 -14.65 21.85 18.90
C ALA A 60 -15.35 20.96 17.87
N ARG A 61 -16.58 20.48 18.14
CA ARG A 61 -17.37 19.75 17.14
C ARG A 61 -17.68 20.61 15.91
N ARG A 62 -17.95 21.90 16.12
CA ARG A 62 -18.18 22.84 15.03
C ARG A 62 -16.88 23.12 14.27
N PHE A 63 -15.77 23.37 14.98
CA PHE A 63 -14.46 23.57 14.34
C PHE A 63 -14.00 22.36 13.53
N LEU A 64 -14.21 21.15 14.05
CA LEU A 64 -13.92 19.91 13.32
C LEU A 64 -14.80 19.76 12.08
N PHE A 65 -16.09 20.13 12.17
CA PHE A 65 -17.02 20.10 11.05
C PHE A 65 -16.63 21.11 9.95
N ASP A 66 -16.21 22.31 10.35
CA ASP A 66 -15.78 23.38 9.44
C ASP A 66 -14.33 23.17 8.92
N GLY A 67 -13.63 22.12 9.36
CA GLY A 67 -12.24 21.83 8.96
C GLY A 67 -11.20 22.79 9.54
N ILE A 68 -11.54 23.49 10.63
CA ILE A 68 -10.66 24.45 11.32
C ILE A 68 -9.61 23.73 12.18
N ILE A 69 -10.00 22.59 12.77
CA ILE A 69 -9.11 21.73 13.57
C ILE A 69 -9.16 20.29 13.05
N SER A 70 -8.09 19.55 13.29
CA SER A 70 -7.97 18.11 12.98
C SER A 70 -8.49 17.21 14.11
N GLY A 71 -8.49 15.90 13.88
CA GLY A 71 -8.97 14.90 14.86
C GLY A 71 -8.14 14.86 16.14
N GLU A 72 -6.82 14.96 16.04
CA GLU A 72 -5.91 15.03 17.17
C GLU A 72 -6.05 16.34 17.96
N GLU A 73 -6.24 17.48 17.29
CA GLU A 73 -6.53 18.77 17.93
C GLU A 73 -7.90 18.76 18.62
N PHE A 74 -8.91 18.16 17.97
CA PHE A 74 -10.22 17.93 18.56
C PHE A 74 -10.12 17.09 19.84
N LEU A 75 -9.36 15.99 19.83
CA LEU A 75 -9.14 15.19 21.03
C LEU A 75 -8.42 15.99 22.10
N ASN A 76 -7.39 16.76 21.74
CA ASN A 76 -6.63 17.57 22.68
C ASN A 76 -7.50 18.62 23.39
N LEU A 77 -8.47 19.24 22.70
CA LEU A 77 -9.42 20.18 23.29
C LEU A 77 -10.52 19.52 24.14
N THR A 78 -10.95 18.32 23.77
CA THR A 78 -12.18 17.71 24.32
C THR A 78 -11.95 16.58 25.33
N SER A 79 -10.70 16.25 25.62
CA SER A 79 -10.30 15.29 26.64
C SER A 79 -9.43 15.93 27.73
N ASP A 80 -9.18 15.19 28.80
CA ASP A 80 -8.27 15.53 29.90
C ASP A 80 -6.86 14.97 29.72
N HIS A 81 -6.57 14.30 28.59
CA HIS A 81 -5.24 13.77 28.28
C HIS A 81 -4.16 14.85 28.35
N ASP A 82 -2.99 14.49 28.91
CA ASP A 82 -1.78 15.30 28.82
C ASP A 82 -1.12 15.10 27.45
N MET A 83 -1.85 15.45 26.40
CA MET A 83 -1.47 15.17 25.02
C MET A 83 -0.64 16.34 24.47
N ARG A 84 0.50 16.00 23.85
CA ARG A 84 1.32 16.92 23.08
C ARG A 84 1.23 16.60 21.59
N ILE A 85 0.95 17.61 20.77
CA ILE A 85 0.90 17.51 19.31
C ILE A 85 2.09 18.28 18.75
N VAL A 86 2.97 17.59 18.03
CA VAL A 86 4.20 18.19 17.49
C VAL A 86 4.25 17.95 15.99
N GLY A 87 4.32 19.02 15.22
CA GLY A 87 4.60 18.96 13.80
C GLY A 87 6.01 18.43 13.52
N VAL A 88 6.13 17.54 12.54
CA VAL A 88 7.40 16.91 12.16
C VAL A 88 7.93 17.33 10.79
N GLU A 89 7.29 18.31 10.14
CA GLU A 89 7.75 18.82 8.86
C GLU A 89 8.72 20.00 8.97
N TYR A 90 9.51 20.21 7.91
CA TYR A 90 10.19 21.49 7.69
C TYR A 90 9.33 22.38 6.80
N ARG A 91 9.04 23.59 7.29
CA ARG A 91 8.16 24.54 6.59
C ARG A 91 8.66 24.88 5.18
N ASP A 92 9.97 25.07 5.03
CA ASP A 92 10.56 25.44 3.75
C ASP A 92 10.37 24.33 2.70
N LEU A 93 10.57 23.05 3.09
CA LEU A 93 10.34 21.91 2.20
C LEU A 93 8.87 21.78 1.79
N TYR A 94 7.94 22.05 2.72
CA TYR A 94 6.51 22.06 2.43
C TYR A 94 6.13 23.16 1.44
N ASP A 95 6.60 24.39 1.67
CA ASP A 95 6.32 25.53 0.80
C ASP A 95 6.92 25.32 -0.60
N ASP A 96 8.10 24.72 -0.70
CA ASP A 96 8.70 24.37 -1.99
C ASP A 96 7.94 23.24 -2.69
N ALA A 97 7.46 22.22 -1.97
CA ALA A 97 6.64 21.16 -2.54
C ALA A 97 5.30 21.69 -3.08
N ILE A 98 4.68 22.67 -2.41
CA ILE A 98 3.48 23.35 -2.91
C ILE A 98 3.79 24.10 -4.21
N LYS A 99 4.90 24.82 -4.30
CA LYS A 99 5.28 25.55 -5.52
C LYS A 99 5.49 24.58 -6.69
N ALA A 100 6.21 23.48 -6.45
CA ALA A 100 6.43 22.44 -7.45
C ALA A 100 5.11 21.80 -7.91
N TYR A 101 4.21 21.50 -6.97
CA TYR A 101 2.86 21.02 -7.28
C TYR A 101 2.06 22.02 -8.11
N ALA A 102 2.03 23.30 -7.71
CA ALA A 102 1.30 24.34 -8.42
C ALA A 102 1.76 24.49 -9.87
N ALA A 103 3.07 24.40 -10.12
CA ALA A 103 3.63 24.41 -11.47
C ALA A 103 3.17 23.23 -12.35
N LEU A 104 2.84 22.09 -11.74
CA LEU A 104 2.33 20.91 -12.45
C LEU A 104 0.83 20.98 -12.75
N VAL A 105 0.04 21.55 -11.83
CA VAL A 105 -1.44 21.52 -11.89
C VAL A 105 -1.97 22.10 -13.20
N ASP A 106 -1.38 23.19 -13.68
CA ASP A 106 -1.85 23.91 -14.87
C ASP A 106 -1.76 23.06 -16.15
N GLN A 107 -0.74 22.20 -16.25
CA GLN A 107 -0.50 21.37 -17.44
C GLN A 107 -1.00 19.93 -17.27
N ARG A 108 -1.27 19.51 -16.03
CA ARG A 108 -1.60 18.12 -15.66
C ARG A 108 -2.75 17.56 -16.48
N LYS A 109 -3.82 18.32 -16.68
CA LYS A 109 -5.01 17.85 -17.42
C LYS A 109 -4.67 17.51 -18.87
N ASP A 110 -3.93 18.38 -19.55
CA ASP A 110 -3.59 18.21 -20.96
C ASP A 110 -2.55 17.09 -21.15
N ILE A 111 -1.60 16.99 -20.23
CA ILE A 111 -0.62 15.89 -20.19
C ILE A 111 -1.31 14.55 -19.99
N LEU A 112 -2.20 14.43 -19.00
CA LEU A 112 -2.93 13.17 -18.76
C LEU A 112 -3.82 12.80 -19.95
N HIS A 113 -4.43 13.78 -20.62
CA HIS A 113 -5.18 13.53 -21.85
C HIS A 113 -4.27 13.03 -22.99
N TYR A 114 -3.09 13.62 -23.14
CA TYR A 114 -2.09 13.18 -24.12
C TYR A 114 -1.57 11.76 -23.85
N LEU A 115 -1.27 11.44 -22.59
CA LEU A 115 -0.87 10.10 -22.16
C LEU A 115 -1.99 9.08 -22.39
N TYR A 116 -3.25 9.44 -22.12
CA TYR A 116 -4.41 8.60 -22.40
C TYR A 116 -4.52 8.26 -23.89
N ARG A 117 -4.41 9.25 -24.78
CA ARG A 117 -4.38 8.99 -26.24
C ARG A 117 -3.21 8.11 -26.65
N SER A 118 -2.04 8.31 -26.02
CA SER A 118 -0.85 7.48 -26.26
C SER A 118 -1.07 6.03 -25.86
N LYS A 119 -1.77 5.79 -24.74
CA LYS A 119 -2.19 4.45 -24.33
C LYS A 119 -3.17 3.81 -25.30
N GLN A 120 -4.13 4.58 -25.84
CA GLN A 120 -5.05 4.05 -26.86
C GLN A 120 -4.31 3.61 -28.14
N ALA A 121 -3.30 4.38 -28.57
CA ALA A 121 -2.45 4.02 -29.69
C ALA A 121 -1.66 2.72 -29.41
N VAL A 122 -1.06 2.62 -28.23
CA VAL A 122 -0.38 1.40 -27.76
C VAL A 122 -1.33 0.20 -27.75
N ASP A 123 -2.54 0.33 -27.21
CA ASP A 123 -3.54 -0.75 -27.17
C ASP A 123 -3.90 -1.27 -28.58
N LYS A 124 -3.95 -0.39 -29.59
CA LYS A 124 -4.14 -0.82 -30.99
C LYS A 124 -2.98 -1.62 -31.53
N LEU A 125 -1.75 -1.23 -31.20
CA LEU A 125 -0.55 -1.98 -31.59
C LEU A 125 -0.48 -3.32 -30.87
N LYS A 126 -0.80 -3.37 -29.56
CA LYS A 126 -0.88 -4.62 -28.79
C LYS A 126 -1.85 -5.61 -29.43
N GLN A 127 -3.03 -5.16 -29.86
CA GLN A 127 -4.00 -6.03 -30.57
C GLN A 127 -3.46 -6.67 -31.85
N ARG A 128 -2.42 -6.10 -32.48
CA ARG A 128 -1.77 -6.65 -33.67
C ARG A 128 -0.52 -7.47 -33.36
N LEU A 129 0.26 -7.03 -32.39
CA LEU A 129 1.60 -7.55 -32.12
C LEU A 129 1.64 -8.59 -31.00
N TYR A 130 0.68 -8.57 -30.08
CA TYR A 130 0.70 -9.47 -28.92
C TYR A 130 -0.04 -10.78 -29.21
N PRO A 131 0.47 -11.92 -28.72
CA PRO A 131 -0.27 -13.17 -28.79
C PRO A 131 -1.52 -13.11 -27.91
N ILE A 132 -2.56 -13.86 -28.29
CA ILE A 132 -3.87 -13.87 -27.62
C ILE A 132 -3.73 -14.19 -26.13
N SER A 133 -2.87 -15.14 -25.75
CA SER A 133 -2.65 -15.50 -24.34
C SER A 133 -2.19 -14.33 -23.47
N LEU A 134 -1.37 -13.43 -24.02
CA LEU A 134 -0.89 -12.24 -23.30
C LEU A 134 -1.96 -11.16 -23.24
N MET A 135 -2.75 -11.00 -24.31
CA MET A 135 -3.91 -10.11 -24.32
C MET A 135 -4.97 -10.54 -23.29
N ASP A 136 -5.22 -11.85 -23.16
CA ASP A 136 -6.14 -12.39 -22.16
C ASP A 136 -5.66 -12.11 -20.73
N TYR A 137 -4.34 -12.23 -20.49
CA TYR A 137 -3.73 -11.84 -19.22
C TYR A 137 -3.91 -10.35 -18.93
N GLU A 138 -3.59 -9.46 -19.87
CA GLU A 138 -3.75 -8.01 -19.68
C GLU A 138 -5.21 -7.61 -19.42
N ASN A 139 -6.17 -8.24 -20.10
CA ASN A 139 -7.59 -7.99 -19.88
C ASN A 139 -8.03 -8.41 -18.47
N LYS A 140 -7.61 -9.60 -18.00
CA LYS A 140 -7.89 -10.06 -16.63
C LYS A 140 -7.27 -9.12 -15.59
N LYS A 141 -6.03 -8.69 -15.82
CA LYS A 141 -5.34 -7.73 -14.95
C LYS A 141 -6.12 -6.42 -14.84
N ARG A 142 -6.57 -5.86 -15.96
CA ARG A 142 -7.36 -4.63 -16.01
C ARG A 142 -8.71 -4.75 -15.31
N GLN A 143 -9.44 -5.85 -15.56
CA GLN A 143 -10.71 -6.13 -14.87
C GLN A 143 -10.51 -6.21 -13.36
N ASN A 144 -9.45 -6.90 -12.92
CA ASN A 144 -9.13 -7.00 -11.51
C ASN A 144 -8.81 -5.65 -10.87
N GLU A 145 -8.07 -4.77 -11.55
CA GLU A 145 -7.81 -3.40 -11.09
C GLU A 145 -9.11 -2.57 -10.99
N GLU A 146 -10.03 -2.71 -11.94
CA GLU A 146 -11.34 -2.06 -11.94
C GLU A 146 -12.25 -2.55 -10.79
N ASP A 147 -12.16 -3.83 -10.43
CA ASP A 147 -12.93 -4.47 -9.34
C ASP A 147 -12.33 -4.22 -7.94
N GLY A 148 -11.33 -3.34 -7.83
CA GLY A 148 -10.71 -2.94 -6.55
C GLY A 148 -9.43 -3.70 -6.20
N GLY A 149 -8.91 -4.55 -7.10
CA GLY A 149 -7.60 -5.18 -7.03
C GLY A 149 -7.53 -6.37 -6.07
N ASP A 150 -7.79 -7.58 -6.59
CA ASP A 150 -7.47 -8.83 -5.87
C ASP A 150 -6.07 -9.32 -6.27
N PHE A 151 -5.10 -9.17 -5.35
CA PHE A 151 -3.74 -9.64 -5.57
C PHE A 151 -3.67 -11.14 -5.92
N LYS A 152 -4.54 -11.98 -5.32
CA LYS A 152 -4.57 -13.42 -5.59
C LYS A 152 -4.98 -13.69 -7.04
N ALA A 153 -6.01 -13.03 -7.53
CA ALA A 153 -6.44 -13.13 -8.92
C ALA A 153 -5.35 -12.68 -9.91
N SER A 154 -4.67 -11.57 -9.62
CA SER A 154 -3.51 -11.11 -10.41
C SER A 154 -2.37 -12.13 -10.43
N PHE A 155 -2.07 -12.70 -9.27
CA PHE A 155 -1.02 -13.71 -9.11
C PHE A 155 -1.33 -14.97 -9.93
N GLU A 156 -2.52 -15.53 -9.76
CA GLU A 156 -2.98 -16.69 -10.52
C GLU A 156 -3.00 -16.41 -12.04
N ALA A 157 -3.45 -15.23 -12.45
CA ALA A 157 -3.43 -14.84 -13.87
C ALA A 157 -2.02 -14.85 -14.45
N LEU A 158 -1.02 -14.33 -13.71
CA LEU A 158 0.38 -14.35 -14.17
C LEU A 158 0.94 -15.77 -14.19
N MET A 159 0.73 -16.54 -13.13
CA MET A 159 1.23 -17.92 -13.04
C MET A 159 0.72 -18.82 -14.18
N ASN A 160 -0.45 -18.51 -14.76
CA ASN A 160 -1.00 -19.24 -15.90
C ASN A 160 -0.25 -19.00 -17.23
N ILE A 161 0.51 -17.90 -17.35
CA ILE A 161 1.29 -17.58 -18.56
C ILE A 161 2.80 -17.70 -18.35
N VAL A 162 3.26 -17.79 -17.10
CA VAL A 162 4.67 -18.01 -16.76
C VAL A 162 5.10 -19.45 -17.09
N ASN A 163 6.30 -19.61 -17.65
CA ASN A 163 6.92 -20.93 -17.78
C ASN A 163 7.40 -21.42 -16.39
N PRO A 164 6.90 -22.57 -15.88
CA PRO A 164 7.25 -23.06 -14.54
C PRO A 164 8.75 -23.23 -14.29
N SER A 165 9.53 -23.51 -15.34
CA SER A 165 11.00 -23.67 -15.24
C SER A 165 11.74 -22.37 -14.92
N GLU A 166 11.09 -21.21 -15.07
CA GLU A 166 11.69 -19.91 -14.75
C GLU A 166 11.60 -19.56 -13.26
N ILE A 167 10.69 -20.20 -12.53
CA ILE A 167 10.48 -19.93 -11.11
C ILE A 167 11.39 -20.86 -10.29
N THR A 168 12.57 -20.37 -9.90
CA THR A 168 13.51 -21.12 -9.07
C THR A 168 13.68 -20.48 -7.70
N LYS A 169 14.17 -21.26 -6.73
CA LYS A 169 14.39 -20.79 -5.35
C LYS A 169 15.46 -19.71 -5.26
N GLU A 170 16.40 -19.73 -6.19
CA GLU A 170 17.51 -18.77 -6.27
C GLU A 170 17.08 -17.43 -6.86
N THR A 171 16.03 -17.43 -7.68
CA THR A 171 15.58 -16.24 -8.44
C THR A 171 14.32 -15.60 -7.86
N TYR A 172 13.37 -16.40 -7.40
CA TYR A 172 12.08 -15.93 -6.88
C TYR A 172 11.66 -16.66 -5.60
N PRO A 173 12.44 -16.54 -4.50
CA PRO A 173 12.16 -17.22 -3.25
C PRO A 173 10.81 -16.85 -2.63
N GLU A 174 10.39 -15.58 -2.67
CA GLU A 174 9.11 -15.15 -2.07
C GLU A 174 7.91 -15.62 -2.89
N ILE A 175 8.01 -15.62 -4.22
CA ILE A 175 6.96 -16.19 -5.09
C ILE A 175 6.79 -17.70 -4.82
N LEU A 176 7.89 -18.44 -4.63
CA LEU A 176 7.79 -19.86 -4.28
C LEU A 176 7.17 -20.08 -2.90
N LYS A 177 7.52 -19.26 -1.90
CA LYS A 177 6.85 -19.30 -0.60
C LYS A 177 5.35 -19.05 -0.74
N LEU A 178 4.95 -18.03 -1.50
CA LEU A 178 3.54 -17.71 -1.74
C LEU A 178 2.81 -18.88 -2.44
N LYS A 179 3.45 -19.50 -3.43
CA LYS A 179 2.90 -20.69 -4.11
C LYS A 179 2.71 -21.86 -3.15
N GLN A 180 3.72 -22.18 -2.33
CA GLN A 180 3.64 -23.23 -1.31
C GLN A 180 2.56 -22.94 -0.27
N MET A 181 2.41 -21.67 0.11
CA MET A 181 1.36 -21.25 1.02
C MET A 181 -0.03 -21.44 0.42
N HIS A 182 -0.20 -21.13 -0.87
CA HIS A 182 -1.47 -21.35 -1.57
C HIS A 182 -1.81 -22.84 -1.70
N GLU A 183 -0.82 -23.69 -1.97
CA GLU A 183 -0.97 -25.15 -1.96
C GLU A 183 -1.34 -25.67 -0.56
N THR A 184 -0.70 -25.14 0.48
CA THR A 184 -0.99 -25.46 1.89
C THR A 184 -2.41 -25.03 2.27
N GLU A 185 -2.80 -23.81 1.90
CA GLU A 185 -4.16 -23.27 2.08
C GLU A 185 -5.22 -24.20 1.50
N GLY A 186 -5.00 -24.68 0.26
CA GLY A 186 -5.92 -25.60 -0.41
C GLY A 186 -6.00 -26.99 0.21
N SER A 187 -5.00 -27.39 1.01
CA SER A 187 -4.98 -28.69 1.70
C SER A 187 -5.66 -28.67 3.09
N ILE A 188 -5.93 -27.48 3.63
CA ILE A 188 -6.53 -27.30 4.96
C ILE A 188 -8.05 -27.44 4.87
N ASP A 189 -8.62 -28.34 5.66
CA ASP A 189 -10.06 -28.34 5.93
C ASP A 189 -10.35 -27.33 7.05
N PHE A 190 -10.70 -26.11 6.67
CA PHE A 190 -11.00 -25.05 7.63
C PHE A 190 -12.19 -25.35 8.54
N ASN A 191 -13.15 -26.16 8.09
CA ASN A 191 -14.27 -26.56 8.95
C ASN A 191 -13.78 -27.49 10.05
N GLU A 192 -12.91 -28.43 9.70
CA GLU A 192 -12.31 -29.33 10.67
C GLU A 192 -11.32 -28.60 11.59
N ALA A 193 -10.47 -27.69 11.07
CA ALA A 193 -9.60 -26.84 11.88
C ALA A 193 -10.39 -26.04 12.94
N ASN A 194 -11.56 -25.50 12.55
CA ASN A 194 -12.46 -24.80 13.47
C ASN A 194 -13.06 -25.75 14.54
N LYS A 195 -13.43 -26.99 14.17
CA LYS A 195 -13.91 -27.99 15.14
C LYS A 195 -12.81 -28.39 16.12
N GLU A 196 -11.62 -28.69 15.60
CA GLU A 196 -10.42 -28.99 16.38
C GLU A 196 -10.10 -27.87 17.36
N GLN A 197 -10.17 -26.61 16.91
CA GLN A 197 -10.01 -25.44 17.77
C GLN A 197 -11.05 -25.41 18.90
N MET A 198 -12.32 -25.67 18.62
CA MET A 198 -13.37 -25.70 19.64
C MET A 198 -13.14 -26.83 20.66
N ILE A 199 -12.74 -28.02 20.20
CA ILE A 199 -12.40 -29.16 21.05
C ILE A 199 -11.22 -28.80 21.95
N LEU A 200 -10.16 -28.22 21.39
CA LEU A 200 -8.98 -27.78 22.12
C LEU A 200 -9.34 -26.75 23.21
N MET A 201 -10.16 -25.75 22.88
CA MET A 201 -10.64 -24.75 23.85
C MET A 201 -11.39 -25.40 25.02
N LYS A 202 -12.23 -26.40 24.73
CA LYS A 202 -12.99 -27.13 25.76
C LYS A 202 -12.06 -27.91 26.67
N GLN A 203 -11.12 -28.68 26.11
CA GLN A 203 -10.15 -29.46 26.88
C GLN A 203 -9.25 -28.57 27.75
N LEU A 204 -8.76 -27.45 27.20
CA LEU A 204 -8.00 -26.47 27.96
C LEU A 204 -8.77 -25.91 29.16
N LYS A 205 -10.06 -25.63 28.99
CA LYS A 205 -10.92 -25.18 30.09
C LYS A 205 -11.03 -26.25 31.19
N GLU A 206 -11.21 -27.52 30.81
CA GLU A 206 -11.28 -28.66 31.73
C GLU A 206 -9.94 -28.89 32.48
N LEU A 207 -8.80 -28.58 31.83
CA LEU A 207 -7.46 -28.64 32.41
C LEU A 207 -7.04 -27.38 33.19
N GLY A 208 -8.01 -26.51 33.51
CA GLY A 208 -7.81 -25.32 34.34
C GLY A 208 -7.16 -24.13 33.64
N ALA A 209 -7.03 -24.13 32.30
CA ALA A 209 -6.50 -23.00 31.53
C ALA A 209 -7.61 -22.00 31.11
N SER A 210 -8.56 -21.72 32.01
CA SER A 210 -9.74 -20.89 31.72
C SER A 210 -9.38 -19.44 31.33
N ASP A 211 -8.31 -18.88 31.89
CA ASP A 211 -7.85 -17.53 31.55
C ASP A 211 -7.36 -17.44 30.11
N THR A 212 -6.59 -18.43 29.64
CA THR A 212 -6.13 -18.52 28.24
C THR A 212 -7.32 -18.59 27.27
N VAL A 213 -8.33 -19.41 27.58
CA VAL A 213 -9.55 -19.53 26.75
C VAL A 213 -10.34 -18.21 26.72
N ARG A 214 -10.44 -17.52 27.87
CA ARG A 214 -11.12 -16.22 27.96
C ARG A 214 -10.38 -15.16 27.15
N GLU A 215 -9.07 -15.09 27.28
CA GLU A 215 -8.21 -14.17 26.51
C GLU A 215 -8.29 -14.46 25.01
N PHE A 216 -8.24 -15.73 24.61
CA PHE A 216 -8.43 -16.15 23.23
C PHE A 216 -9.77 -15.66 22.68
N THR A 217 -10.85 -15.92 23.40
CA THR A 217 -12.21 -15.53 22.96
C THR A 217 -12.37 -14.01 22.86
N ALA A 218 -11.79 -13.26 23.81
CA ALA A 218 -11.83 -11.79 23.79
C ALA A 218 -10.96 -11.19 22.67
N SER A 219 -9.85 -11.84 22.33
CA SER A 219 -8.89 -11.35 21.33
C SER A 219 -9.29 -11.76 19.92
N SER A 220 -9.80 -12.98 19.72
CA SER A 220 -10.20 -13.51 18.41
C SER A 220 -11.27 -12.68 17.72
N LYS A 221 -12.21 -12.08 18.48
CA LYS A 221 -13.20 -11.14 17.95
C LYS A 221 -12.59 -9.85 17.39
N ARG A 222 -11.45 -9.42 17.94
CA ARG A 222 -10.76 -8.17 17.59
C ARG A 222 -9.77 -8.33 16.43
N VAL A 223 -9.23 -9.54 16.24
CA VAL A 223 -8.11 -9.81 15.32
C VAL A 223 -8.48 -10.61 14.08
N ARG A 224 -9.78 -10.78 13.78
CA ARG A 224 -10.27 -11.60 12.64
C ARG A 224 -9.69 -11.21 11.27
N ASN A 225 -9.14 -10.00 11.13
CA ASN A 225 -8.63 -9.50 9.86
C ASN A 225 -7.11 -9.25 9.87
N VAL A 226 -6.38 -9.72 10.89
CA VAL A 226 -4.93 -9.52 11.00
C VAL A 226 -4.22 -10.86 11.19
N GLN A 227 -3.63 -11.41 10.12
CA GLN A 227 -3.03 -12.76 10.13
C GLN A 227 -1.96 -12.92 11.23
N LEU A 228 -1.07 -11.93 11.40
CA LEU A 228 -0.03 -11.98 12.45
C LEU A 228 -0.61 -12.09 13.86
N SER A 229 -1.68 -11.35 14.14
CA SER A 229 -2.32 -11.40 15.46
C SER A 229 -3.01 -12.74 15.69
N GLN A 230 -3.59 -13.34 14.64
CA GLN A 230 -4.17 -14.68 14.72
C GLN A 230 -3.10 -15.75 14.95
N TYR A 231 -1.98 -15.67 14.22
CA TYR A 231 -0.83 -16.55 14.39
C TYR A 231 -0.35 -16.56 15.84
N LEU A 232 -0.03 -15.38 16.39
CA LEU A 232 0.47 -15.25 17.77
C LEU A 232 -0.53 -15.77 18.79
N LEU A 233 -1.82 -15.47 18.59
CA LEU A 233 -2.89 -15.93 19.47
C LEU A 233 -3.03 -17.45 19.46
N MET A 234 -3.01 -18.07 18.29
CA MET A 234 -3.16 -19.52 18.15
C MET A 234 -1.91 -20.26 18.62
N ARG A 235 -0.73 -19.73 18.35
CA ARG A 235 0.53 -20.29 18.87
C ARG A 235 0.56 -20.29 20.40
N LYS A 236 0.08 -19.21 21.04
CA LYS A 236 -0.06 -19.15 22.51
C LYS A 236 -0.98 -20.25 23.03
N VAL A 237 -2.11 -20.48 22.37
CA VAL A 237 -3.05 -21.57 22.73
C VAL A 237 -2.38 -22.94 22.62
N LEU A 238 -1.72 -23.23 21.50
CA LEU A 238 -1.06 -24.52 21.29
C LEU A 238 0.07 -24.76 22.31
N SER A 239 0.83 -23.72 22.66
CA SER A 239 1.86 -23.80 23.71
C SER A 239 1.26 -24.20 25.06
N VAL A 240 0.20 -23.52 25.49
CA VAL A 240 -0.48 -23.82 26.77
C VAL A 240 -1.09 -25.23 26.75
N ALA A 241 -1.61 -25.68 25.62
CA ALA A 241 -2.12 -27.04 25.46
C ALA A 241 -1.02 -28.10 25.63
N GLY A 242 0.16 -27.87 25.03
CA GLY A 242 1.33 -28.75 25.21
C GLY A 242 1.81 -28.77 26.67
N GLU A 243 1.87 -27.62 27.34
CA GLU A 243 2.22 -27.51 28.77
C GLU A 243 1.22 -28.26 29.69
N LYS A 244 -0.04 -28.39 29.26
CA LYS A 244 -1.09 -29.14 29.94
C LYS A 244 -1.15 -30.62 29.57
N GLY A 245 -0.19 -31.10 28.76
CA GLY A 245 -0.06 -32.51 28.38
C GLY A 245 -1.02 -32.95 27.26
N LEU A 246 -1.64 -32.02 26.53
CA LEU A 246 -2.41 -32.36 25.33
C LEU A 246 -1.46 -32.67 24.18
N LYS A 247 -1.78 -33.70 23.40
CA LYS A 247 -1.04 -34.08 22.20
C LYS A 247 -1.48 -33.20 21.03
N ILE A 248 -0.66 -32.21 20.68
CA ILE A 248 -0.99 -31.24 19.63
C ILE A 248 -1.14 -31.91 18.26
N GLU A 249 -0.49 -33.06 18.06
CA GLU A 249 -0.52 -33.87 16.84
C GLU A 249 -1.90 -34.45 16.53
N GLU A 250 -2.81 -34.48 17.52
CA GLU A 250 -4.21 -34.89 17.33
C GLU A 250 -5.05 -33.78 16.65
N PHE A 251 -4.57 -32.53 16.64
CA PHE A 251 -5.21 -31.37 16.01
C PHE A 251 -4.51 -31.02 14.69
N ARG A 252 -4.61 -31.92 13.71
CA ARG A 252 -3.83 -31.85 12.47
C ARG A 252 -4.20 -30.63 11.62
N GLN A 253 -5.50 -30.38 11.46
CA GLN A 253 -6.00 -29.30 10.60
C GLN A 253 -5.75 -27.93 11.23
N LEU A 254 -5.88 -27.82 12.55
CA LEU A 254 -5.56 -26.62 13.31
C LEU A 254 -4.06 -26.33 13.28
N THR A 255 -3.21 -27.35 13.42
CA THR A 255 -1.75 -27.17 13.34
C THR A 255 -1.34 -26.73 11.94
N ALA A 256 -1.89 -27.35 10.89
CA ALA A 256 -1.67 -26.93 9.51
C ALA A 256 -2.10 -25.47 9.27
N TYR A 257 -3.24 -25.05 9.84
CA TYR A 257 -3.67 -23.65 9.78
C TYR A 257 -2.70 -22.69 10.48
N VAL A 258 -2.16 -23.06 11.65
CA VAL A 258 -1.14 -22.25 12.35
C VAL A 258 0.14 -22.14 11.54
N ASP A 259 0.58 -23.22 10.89
CA ASP A 259 1.76 -23.22 10.02
C ASP A 259 1.55 -22.39 8.75
N TYR A 260 0.35 -22.41 8.17
CA TYR A 260 -0.05 -21.49 7.10
C TYR A 260 0.03 -20.03 7.55
N LEU A 261 -0.55 -19.70 8.72
CA LEU A 261 -0.50 -18.34 9.26
C LEU A 261 0.95 -17.89 9.55
N LYS A 262 1.79 -18.80 10.04
CA LYS A 262 3.22 -18.54 10.23
C LYS A 262 3.92 -18.23 8.91
N SER A 263 3.69 -19.06 7.89
CA SER A 263 4.30 -18.87 6.58
C SER A 263 3.91 -17.51 5.99
N PHE A 264 2.65 -17.08 6.20
CA PHE A 264 2.20 -15.75 5.82
C PHE A 264 2.95 -14.63 6.56
N THR A 265 3.24 -14.80 7.85
CA THR A 265 4.01 -13.79 8.61
C THR A 265 5.50 -13.74 8.22
N ASP A 266 6.02 -14.82 7.64
CA ASP A 266 7.41 -14.93 7.18
C ASP A 266 7.59 -14.45 5.72
N LEU A 267 6.52 -14.03 5.03
CA LEU A 267 6.60 -13.42 3.71
C LEU A 267 7.15 -12.01 3.78
N GLU A 268 8.14 -11.73 2.95
CA GLU A 268 8.69 -10.39 2.78
C GLU A 268 7.93 -9.67 1.66
N LEU A 269 6.81 -9.01 1.98
CA LEU A 269 5.89 -8.44 1.00
C LEU A 269 6.56 -7.51 -0.03
N GLU A 270 7.48 -6.65 0.39
CA GLU A 270 8.21 -5.76 -0.52
C GLU A 270 9.05 -6.55 -1.54
N LYS A 271 9.75 -7.59 -1.08
CA LYS A 271 10.51 -8.49 -1.97
C LYS A 271 9.59 -9.27 -2.89
N LEU A 272 8.46 -9.76 -2.38
CA LEU A 272 7.45 -10.47 -3.17
C LEU A 272 6.91 -9.61 -4.30
N LEU A 273 6.54 -8.35 -4.03
CA LEU A 273 6.05 -7.42 -5.07
C LEU A 273 7.13 -7.13 -6.11
N ASN A 274 8.38 -6.91 -5.69
CA ASN A 274 9.49 -6.73 -6.62
C ASN A 274 9.78 -7.98 -7.47
N GLU A 275 9.78 -9.17 -6.85
CA GLU A 275 9.89 -10.44 -7.58
C GLU A 275 8.76 -10.61 -8.59
N PHE A 276 7.54 -10.20 -8.23
CA PHE A 276 6.36 -10.28 -9.10
C PHE A 276 6.53 -9.41 -10.35
N ASP A 277 6.96 -8.15 -10.19
CA ASP A 277 7.21 -7.24 -11.30
C ASP A 277 8.32 -7.76 -12.23
N ILE A 278 9.43 -8.25 -11.66
CA ILE A 278 10.55 -8.81 -12.43
C ILE A 278 10.10 -10.07 -13.20
N LEU A 279 9.33 -10.96 -12.56
CA LEU A 279 8.82 -12.15 -13.20
C LEU A 279 7.82 -11.81 -14.31
N GLU A 280 6.94 -10.84 -14.08
CA GLU A 280 6.02 -10.35 -15.10
C GLU A 280 6.82 -9.86 -16.32
N ASP A 281 7.79 -8.98 -16.13
CA ASP A 281 8.62 -8.46 -17.23
C ASP A 281 9.34 -9.54 -18.01
N LYS A 282 9.97 -10.47 -17.29
CA LYS A 282 10.65 -11.61 -17.91
C LYS A 282 9.68 -12.46 -18.74
N THR A 283 8.47 -12.68 -18.21
CA THR A 283 7.42 -13.41 -18.91
C THR A 283 7.00 -12.71 -20.20
N TYR A 284 6.82 -11.38 -20.17
CA TYR A 284 6.56 -10.60 -21.38
C TYR A 284 7.71 -10.75 -22.40
N MET A 285 8.96 -10.61 -21.96
CA MET A 285 10.12 -10.72 -22.87
C MET A 285 10.27 -12.11 -23.48
N ASN A 286 9.84 -13.15 -22.77
CA ASN A 286 9.86 -14.52 -23.28
C ASN A 286 8.71 -14.82 -24.24
N ILE A 287 7.52 -14.26 -23.99
CA ILE A 287 6.34 -14.44 -24.85
C ILE A 287 6.46 -13.59 -26.13
N LEU A 288 6.90 -12.34 -26.02
CA LEU A 288 7.04 -11.41 -27.14
C LEU A 288 8.33 -11.72 -27.91
N LYS A 289 8.21 -12.32 -29.10
CA LYS A 289 9.38 -12.70 -29.91
C LYS A 289 9.95 -11.54 -30.71
N GLU A 290 9.06 -10.78 -31.35
CA GLU A 290 9.40 -9.64 -32.20
C GLU A 290 9.86 -8.43 -31.37
N ASP A 291 10.86 -7.72 -31.87
CA ASP A 291 11.45 -6.57 -31.17
C ASP A 291 10.49 -5.37 -31.13
N GLU A 292 9.64 -5.21 -32.14
CA GLU A 292 8.58 -4.21 -32.18
C GLU A 292 7.59 -4.42 -31.03
N ALA A 293 7.20 -5.68 -30.77
CA ALA A 293 6.27 -6.00 -29.69
C ALA A 293 6.88 -5.71 -28.31
N LYS A 294 8.18 -6.06 -28.11
CA LYS A 294 8.92 -5.72 -26.89
C LYS A 294 9.04 -4.21 -26.70
N LYS A 295 9.29 -3.45 -27.78
CA LYS A 295 9.33 -1.99 -27.73
C LYS A 295 7.98 -1.39 -27.40
N VAL A 296 6.88 -1.92 -27.95
CA VAL A 296 5.51 -1.53 -27.53
C VAL A 296 5.29 -1.80 -26.05
N ARG A 297 5.75 -2.94 -25.50
CA ARG A 297 5.67 -3.22 -24.05
C ARG A 297 6.45 -2.20 -23.23
N ALA A 298 7.67 -1.86 -23.65
CA ALA A 298 8.50 -0.92 -22.94
C ALA A 298 7.86 0.48 -22.90
N ILE A 299 7.34 0.95 -24.04
CA ILE A 299 6.60 2.21 -24.13
C ILE A 299 5.34 2.17 -23.28
N ASP A 300 4.59 1.07 -23.30
CA ASP A 300 3.41 0.88 -22.46
C ASP A 300 3.77 1.08 -20.98
N ARG A 301 4.78 0.38 -20.47
CA ARG A 301 5.20 0.55 -19.06
C ARG A 301 5.62 1.97 -18.75
N PHE A 302 6.42 2.58 -19.62
CA PHE A 302 6.88 3.96 -19.44
C PHE A 302 5.71 4.96 -19.40
N LEU A 303 4.71 4.82 -20.28
CA LEU A 303 3.50 5.63 -20.26
C LEU A 303 2.67 5.39 -18.98
N GLY A 304 2.72 4.17 -18.41
CA GLY A 304 2.11 3.86 -17.11
C GLY A 304 2.79 4.63 -15.98
N LEU A 305 4.13 4.59 -15.92
CA LEU A 305 4.92 5.35 -14.95
C LEU A 305 4.67 6.85 -15.06
N LEU A 306 4.69 7.41 -16.28
CA LEU A 306 4.33 8.82 -16.51
C LEU A 306 2.91 9.11 -16.07
N GLY A 307 1.96 8.22 -16.35
CA GLY A 307 0.57 8.35 -15.89
C GLY A 307 0.48 8.44 -14.37
N ASN A 308 1.16 7.57 -13.64
CA ASN A 308 1.23 7.60 -12.18
C ASN A 308 1.93 8.88 -11.68
N ALA A 309 3.00 9.30 -12.36
CA ALA A 309 3.75 10.52 -12.04
C ALA A 309 2.86 11.76 -12.10
N TYR A 310 2.19 11.97 -13.24
CA TYR A 310 1.30 13.10 -13.42
C TYR A 310 -0.02 12.96 -12.66
N LYS A 311 -0.35 11.76 -12.14
CA LYS A 311 -1.43 11.60 -11.16
C LYS A 311 -0.98 11.88 -9.72
N LEU A 312 0.32 12.04 -9.48
CA LEU A 312 0.94 12.17 -8.16
C LEU A 312 0.72 10.93 -7.29
N GLN A 313 0.81 9.75 -7.92
CA GLN A 313 0.50 8.45 -7.31
C GLN A 313 1.71 7.51 -7.29
N MET A 314 2.89 7.95 -7.73
CA MET A 314 4.10 7.14 -7.67
C MET A 314 4.60 6.95 -6.23
N SER A 315 5.10 5.75 -5.97
CA SER A 315 6.03 5.44 -4.89
C SER A 315 7.46 5.95 -5.19
N SER A 316 8.31 6.07 -4.16
CA SER A 316 9.73 6.42 -4.33
C SER A 316 10.48 5.42 -5.22
N ASN A 317 10.11 4.13 -5.19
CA ASN A 317 10.70 3.13 -6.07
C ASN A 317 10.29 3.33 -7.54
N GLU A 318 9.01 3.58 -7.81
CA GLU A 318 8.58 3.93 -9.18
C GLU A 318 9.25 5.21 -9.67
N PHE A 319 9.43 6.22 -8.80
CA PHE A 319 10.10 7.48 -9.19
C PHE A 319 11.57 7.25 -9.55
N LYS A 320 12.30 6.46 -8.77
CA LYS A 320 13.67 6.01 -9.12
C LYS A 320 13.69 5.29 -10.46
N MET A 321 12.72 4.41 -10.71
CA MET A 321 12.61 3.71 -12.00
C MET A 321 12.33 4.67 -13.15
N LEU A 322 11.43 5.65 -12.97
CA LEU A 322 11.16 6.66 -13.99
C LEU A 322 12.42 7.47 -14.32
N LYS A 323 13.17 7.91 -13.29
CA LYS A 323 14.43 8.65 -13.44
C LYS A 323 15.51 7.83 -14.13
N PHE A 324 15.66 6.56 -13.74
CA PHE A 324 16.64 5.65 -14.34
C PHE A 324 16.40 5.43 -15.83
N ASN A 325 15.14 5.28 -16.25
CA ASN A 325 14.77 5.04 -17.65
C ASN A 325 14.54 6.33 -18.45
N GLU A 326 14.74 7.51 -17.86
CA GLU A 326 14.32 8.78 -18.48
C GLU A 326 15.09 9.08 -19.78
N GLU A 327 16.37 8.76 -19.82
CA GLU A 327 17.24 8.99 -21.00
C GLU A 327 16.94 8.02 -22.15
N ASP A 328 16.44 6.83 -21.84
CA ASP A 328 16.12 5.79 -22.83
C ASP A 328 14.78 6.03 -23.55
N PHE A 329 13.93 6.91 -23.00
CA PHE A 329 12.57 7.14 -23.51
C PHE A 329 12.26 8.63 -23.78
N PRO A 330 13.01 9.30 -24.67
CA PRO A 330 12.63 10.63 -25.12
C PRO A 330 11.30 10.59 -25.88
N THR A 331 10.42 11.58 -25.65
CA THR A 331 9.06 11.64 -26.23
C THR A 331 9.07 11.49 -27.74
N GLU A 332 9.97 12.20 -28.41
CA GLU A 332 10.11 12.16 -29.86
C GLU A 332 10.38 10.73 -30.36
N SER A 333 11.25 9.97 -29.67
CA SER A 333 11.66 8.63 -30.08
C SER A 333 10.53 7.63 -29.98
N TRP A 334 9.86 7.53 -28.82
CA TRP A 334 8.78 6.58 -28.67
C TRP A 334 7.57 6.98 -29.51
N LEU A 335 7.29 8.28 -29.67
CA LEU A 335 6.19 8.76 -30.50
C LEU A 335 6.43 8.46 -31.98
N ALA A 336 7.65 8.71 -32.49
CA ALA A 336 8.01 8.39 -33.85
C ALA A 336 7.83 6.90 -34.14
N PHE A 337 8.28 6.05 -33.22
CA PHE A 337 8.07 4.60 -33.31
C PHE A 337 6.58 4.23 -33.33
N LEU A 338 5.76 4.75 -32.40
CA LEU A 338 4.32 4.46 -32.38
C LEU A 338 3.64 4.89 -33.68
N ASN A 339 3.90 6.11 -34.15
CA ASN A 339 3.29 6.63 -35.37
C ASN A 339 3.73 5.83 -36.61
N GLN A 340 4.99 5.42 -36.71
CA GLN A 340 5.46 4.55 -37.78
C GLN A 340 4.69 3.22 -37.79
N GLN A 341 4.61 2.54 -36.64
CA GLN A 341 3.89 1.28 -36.51
C GLN A 341 2.39 1.43 -36.82
N LEU A 342 1.77 2.51 -36.38
CA LEU A 342 0.37 2.80 -36.70
C LEU A 342 0.15 2.98 -38.21
N VAL A 343 1.06 3.66 -38.92
CA VAL A 343 1.00 3.79 -40.39
C VAL A 343 1.15 2.42 -41.06
N GLU A 344 2.11 1.61 -40.64
CA GLU A 344 2.36 0.27 -41.20
C GLU A 344 1.12 -0.63 -41.07
N PHE A 345 0.36 -0.53 -39.98
CA PHE A 345 -0.89 -1.27 -39.77
C PHE A 345 -2.16 -0.57 -40.27
N GLY A 346 -2.05 0.62 -40.88
CA GLY A 346 -3.19 1.37 -41.44
C GLY A 346 -4.08 2.08 -40.43
N PHE A 347 -3.58 2.38 -39.22
CA PHE A 347 -4.28 3.04 -38.11
C PHE A 347 -4.09 4.57 -38.12
N PHE A 348 -4.44 5.22 -39.24
CA PHE A 348 -4.18 6.66 -39.44
C PHE A 348 -4.91 7.58 -38.45
N GLU A 349 -6.08 7.18 -37.96
CA GLU A 349 -6.87 7.97 -37.01
C GLU A 349 -6.23 8.03 -35.60
N GLN A 350 -5.31 7.11 -35.32
CA GLN A 350 -4.62 7.02 -34.03
C GLN A 350 -3.27 7.74 -34.03
N LEU A 351 -2.87 8.36 -35.15
CA LEU A 351 -1.64 9.15 -35.20
C LEU A 351 -1.70 10.31 -34.21
N MET A 352 -0.57 10.57 -33.57
CA MET A 352 -0.45 11.57 -32.52
C MET A 352 0.59 12.63 -32.89
N PRO A 353 0.24 13.93 -32.74
CA PRO A 353 1.22 14.98 -32.93
C PRO A 353 2.19 15.04 -31.75
N TYR A 354 3.42 15.45 -32.02
CA TYR A 354 4.37 15.76 -30.96
C TYR A 354 3.87 16.95 -30.13
N LYS A 355 4.02 16.86 -28.81
CA LYS A 355 3.77 17.92 -27.85
C LYS A 355 4.93 18.00 -26.87
N SER A 356 5.42 19.20 -26.62
CA SER A 356 6.53 19.47 -25.70
C SER A 356 6.09 19.61 -24.23
N ASP A 357 4.81 19.40 -23.93
CA ASP A 357 4.26 19.61 -22.58
C ASP A 357 4.89 18.64 -21.56
N LEU A 358 5.20 17.40 -21.98
CA LEU A 358 5.87 16.42 -21.13
C LEU A 358 7.28 16.85 -20.72
N GLU A 359 8.03 17.46 -21.63
CA GLU A 359 9.40 17.95 -21.40
C GLU A 359 9.39 19.24 -20.58
N LYS A 360 8.44 20.13 -20.83
CA LYS A 360 8.28 21.37 -20.06
C LYS A 360 7.92 21.11 -18.60
N ALA A 361 7.05 20.14 -18.33
CA ALA A 361 6.61 19.81 -16.98
C ALA A 361 7.57 18.86 -16.22
N ARG A 362 8.56 18.30 -16.92
CA ARG A 362 9.50 17.29 -16.40
C ARG A 362 10.34 17.78 -15.21
N GLU A 363 10.84 19.00 -15.29
CA GLU A 363 11.64 19.60 -14.21
C GLU A 363 10.79 19.74 -12.95
N SER A 364 9.61 20.37 -13.06
CA SER A 364 8.67 20.51 -11.94
C SER A 364 8.21 19.18 -11.36
N LEU A 365 8.06 18.15 -12.20
CA LEU A 365 7.72 16.78 -11.77
C LEU A 365 8.85 16.16 -10.95
N GLY A 366 10.09 16.29 -11.44
CA GLY A 366 11.28 15.83 -10.76
C GLY A 366 11.48 16.54 -9.42
N ASP A 367 11.29 17.85 -9.38
CA ASP A 367 11.39 18.67 -8.17
C ASP A 367 10.34 18.24 -7.14
N PHE A 368 9.08 18.05 -7.57
CA PHE A 368 8.00 17.63 -6.68
C PHE A 368 8.35 16.32 -5.95
N TYR A 369 8.72 15.28 -6.70
CA TYR A 369 9.03 13.97 -6.09
C TYR A 369 10.32 13.98 -5.27
N THR A 370 11.33 14.74 -5.70
CA THR A 370 12.55 14.93 -4.91
C THR A 370 12.25 15.63 -3.57
N LEU A 371 11.33 16.60 -3.57
CA LEU A 371 10.89 17.28 -2.35
C LEU A 371 10.05 16.37 -1.46
N VAL A 372 9.22 15.49 -2.02
CA VAL A 372 8.51 14.46 -1.26
C VAL A 372 9.49 13.54 -0.54
N ASP A 373 10.49 12.98 -1.24
CA ASP A 373 11.50 12.11 -0.61
C ASP A 373 12.27 12.85 0.50
N LYS A 374 12.66 14.11 0.27
CA LYS A 374 13.31 14.95 1.31
C LYS A 374 12.41 15.22 2.51
N ARG A 375 11.10 15.38 2.29
CA ARG A 375 10.11 15.56 3.38
C ARG A 375 9.98 14.28 4.20
N ASP A 376 10.00 13.11 3.57
CA ASP A 376 9.95 11.82 4.26
C ASP A 376 11.22 11.59 5.10
N GLU A 377 12.41 11.92 4.57
CA GLU A 377 13.65 11.87 5.33
C GLU A 377 13.61 12.82 6.54
N ALA A 378 13.18 14.07 6.30
CA ALA A 378 13.01 15.07 7.35
C ALA A 378 12.04 14.62 8.44
N PHE A 379 10.91 14.03 8.05
CA PHE A 379 9.92 13.48 8.94
C PHE A 379 10.54 12.45 9.89
N VAL A 380 11.30 11.50 9.35
CA VAL A 380 11.97 10.45 10.15
C VAL A 380 13.02 11.05 11.09
N GLN A 381 13.81 12.02 10.63
CA GLN A 381 14.83 12.66 11.46
C GLN A 381 14.21 13.49 12.60
N ASN A 382 13.17 14.27 12.29
CA ASN A 382 12.47 15.09 13.28
C ASN A 382 11.76 14.20 14.32
N ALA A 383 11.11 13.12 13.86
CA ALA A 383 10.50 12.15 14.76
C ALA A 383 11.53 11.52 15.71
N LYS A 384 12.72 11.15 15.21
CA LYS A 384 13.83 10.67 16.05
C LYS A 384 14.25 11.71 17.08
N GLN A 385 14.49 12.95 16.65
CA GLN A 385 14.93 14.03 17.53
C GLN A 385 13.91 14.30 18.64
N ILE A 386 12.63 14.44 18.31
CA ILE A 386 11.55 14.67 19.27
C ILE A 386 11.45 13.54 20.30
N MET A 387 11.63 12.28 19.87
CA MET A 387 11.62 11.14 20.78
C MET A 387 12.86 11.11 21.69
N TYR A 388 14.03 11.58 21.21
CA TYR A 388 15.24 11.69 22.03
C TYR A 388 15.14 12.81 23.06
N ASP A 389 14.65 13.98 22.69
CA ASP A 389 14.49 15.14 23.58
C ASP A 389 13.44 14.89 24.69
N LYS A 390 12.68 13.80 24.60
CA LYS A 390 11.70 13.37 25.58
C LYS A 390 12.24 12.38 26.63
N LYS A 391 13.45 11.83 26.43
CA LYS A 391 14.14 10.98 27.40
C LYS A 391 14.98 11.83 28.34
#